data_AF-L8H4C1-F1
#
_entry.id   AF-L8H4C1-F1
#
_cell.length_a   1.000
_cell.length_b   1.000
_cell.length_c   1.000
_cell.angle_alpha   90.00
_cell.angle_beta   90.00
_cell.angle_gamma   90.00
#
_symmetry.space_group_name_H-M   'P 1'
#
loop_
_entity.id
_entity.type
_entity.pdbx_description
1 polymer ?
#
loop_
_entity_poly.entity_id
_entity_poly.type
_entity_poly.pdbx_seq_one_letter_code
_entity_poly.pdbx_strand_id
1 'polypeptide(L)'
;TEAVLSNDDDLFYTPESAEYLFRFVIIGVVRICQIWQRHRRSIVGDSPRFSGDGTYEFDGHPCLNVVLTNSAFVPTALMRQYSEPTAGPVAQLRAHVDEHTNCEDIGINFVAAASTEPEMVMDPPVSVSMPGGWANERLMATLINHHSQPAHYTKRANCGKAFMGFFGRLGLPNIRHTYTLQQHLDHKL
;
A
#
# COMPACT_ATOMS: atom_id res chain seq x y z
N THR A 1 13.71 -13.60 2.10
CA THR A 1 14.00 -12.22 1.66
C THR A 1 13.62 -11.27 2.78
N GLU A 2 14.14 -10.04 2.80
CA GLU A 2 13.81 -9.04 3.83
C GLU A 2 12.54 -8.23 3.55
N ALA A 3 12.12 -8.18 2.28
CA ALA A 3 10.82 -7.66 1.87
C ALA A 3 10.13 -8.59 0.88
N VAL A 4 8.82 -8.40 0.79
CA VAL A 4 7.91 -8.97 -0.18
C VAL A 4 7.48 -7.86 -1.13
N LEU A 5 7.53 -8.12 -2.43
CA LEU A 5 6.78 -7.33 -3.41
C LEU A 5 5.35 -7.86 -3.40
N SER A 6 4.41 -7.05 -2.95
CA SER A 6 2.98 -7.34 -3.01
C SER A 6 2.39 -6.63 -4.24
N ASN A 7 1.63 -7.38 -5.05
CA ASN A 7 1.06 -6.92 -6.30
C ASN A 7 -0.27 -7.61 -6.57
N ASP A 8 -1.27 -6.86 -7.02
CA ASP A 8 -2.58 -7.43 -7.39
C ASP A 8 -2.46 -8.26 -8.69
N ASP A 9 -3.31 -9.26 -8.86
CA ASP A 9 -3.32 -10.20 -9.99
C ASP A 9 -4.12 -9.68 -11.21
N ASP A 10 -4.72 -8.50 -11.10
CA ASP A 10 -5.49 -7.82 -12.15
C ASP A 10 -4.70 -6.72 -12.87
N LEU A 11 -3.40 -6.60 -12.59
CA LEU A 11 -2.46 -5.80 -13.35
C LEU A 11 -2.07 -6.55 -14.64
N PHE A 12 -2.91 -6.41 -15.67
CA PHE A 12 -2.71 -7.02 -16.98
C PHE A 12 -1.91 -6.11 -17.92
N TYR A 13 -0.98 -6.71 -18.68
CA TYR A 13 -0.15 -6.00 -19.67
C TYR A 13 -0.37 -6.61 -21.05
N THR A 14 -0.77 -5.79 -22.03
CA THR A 14 -0.80 -6.15 -23.46
C THR A 14 0.61 -6.14 -24.06
N PRO A 15 0.87 -6.84 -25.19
CA PRO A 15 2.11 -6.71 -25.94
C PRO A 15 2.44 -5.27 -26.39
N GLU A 16 1.42 -4.46 -26.69
CA GLU A 16 1.55 -3.03 -26.98
C GLU A 16 1.98 -2.23 -25.74
N SER A 17 1.63 -2.70 -24.54
CA SER A 17 2.09 -2.19 -23.26
C SER A 17 3.45 -2.80 -22.81
N ALA A 18 4.22 -3.48 -23.67
CA ALA A 18 5.56 -3.95 -23.32
C ALA A 18 6.50 -2.81 -22.85
N GLU A 19 6.31 -1.60 -23.39
CA GLU A 19 6.97 -0.39 -22.87
C GLU A 19 6.52 -0.06 -21.43
N TYR A 20 5.23 -0.23 -21.13
CA TYR A 20 4.72 -0.10 -19.77
C TYR A 20 5.27 -1.19 -18.86
N LEU A 21 5.31 -2.46 -19.30
CA LEU A 21 5.91 -3.56 -18.54
C LEU A 21 7.38 -3.24 -18.22
N PHE A 22 8.14 -2.72 -19.18
CA PHE A 22 9.53 -2.30 -18.97
C PHE A 22 9.61 -1.12 -17.98
N ARG A 23 8.77 -0.10 -18.13
CA ARG A 23 8.70 1.06 -17.22
C ARG A 23 8.19 0.69 -15.82
N PHE A 24 7.29 -0.28 -15.69
CA PHE A 24 6.72 -0.72 -14.41
C PHE A 24 7.62 -1.73 -13.73
N VAL A 25 7.95 -2.83 -14.39
CA VAL A 25 8.72 -3.92 -13.79
C VAL A 25 10.21 -3.57 -13.69
N ILE A 26 10.82 -2.99 -14.72
CA ILE A 26 12.26 -2.71 -14.68
C ILE A 26 12.55 -1.33 -14.09
N ILE A 27 11.77 -0.30 -14.40
CA ILE A 27 12.02 1.03 -13.82
C ILE A 27 11.28 1.19 -12.50
N GLY A 28 9.97 0.95 -12.45
CA GLY A 28 9.15 1.08 -11.25
C GLY A 28 9.61 0.17 -10.11
N VAL A 29 9.45 -1.14 -10.25
CA VAL A 29 9.75 -2.12 -9.19
C VAL A 29 11.22 -2.04 -8.75
N VAL A 30 12.18 -1.88 -9.67
CA VAL A 30 13.60 -1.72 -9.29
C VAL A 30 13.83 -0.41 -8.54
N ARG A 31 13.24 0.71 -8.97
CA ARG A 31 13.42 1.99 -8.27
C ARG A 31 12.70 2.01 -6.93
N ILE A 32 11.48 1.47 -6.85
CA ILE A 32 10.75 1.29 -5.59
C ILE A 32 11.57 0.37 -4.66
N CYS A 33 12.17 -0.70 -5.17
CA CYS A 33 13.10 -1.56 -4.40
C CYS A 33 14.32 -0.78 -3.89
N GLN A 34 14.96 0.03 -4.73
CA GLN A 34 16.10 0.88 -4.33
C GLN A 34 15.70 1.94 -3.29
N ILE A 35 14.49 2.47 -3.36
CA ILE A 35 13.94 3.36 -2.33
C ILE A 35 13.68 2.58 -1.06
N TRP A 36 13.07 1.39 -1.15
CA TRP A 36 12.86 0.50 -0.01
C TRP A 36 14.17 0.10 0.69
N GLN A 37 15.25 -0.15 -0.05
CA GLN A 37 16.56 -0.42 0.53
C GLN A 37 17.09 0.72 1.42
N ARG A 38 16.64 1.97 1.18
CA ARG A 38 16.94 3.14 2.03
C ARG A 38 15.93 3.34 3.15
N HIS A 39 14.74 2.74 3.05
CA HIS A 39 13.62 2.83 3.98
C HIS A 39 13.15 1.44 4.42
N ARG A 40 14.09 0.59 4.88
CA ARG A 40 13.82 -0.85 5.14
C ARG A 40 12.76 -1.11 6.21
N ARG A 41 12.46 -0.08 7.01
CA ARG A 41 11.45 -0.09 8.09
C ARG A 41 10.13 0.56 7.67
N SER A 42 9.90 0.81 6.39
CA SER A 42 8.66 1.38 5.86
C SER A 42 8.00 0.44 4.86
N ILE A 43 6.68 0.59 4.71
CA ILE A 43 5.95 0.18 3.50
C ILE A 43 6.28 1.22 2.41
N VAL A 44 6.76 0.77 1.25
CA VAL A 44 7.19 1.66 0.16
C VAL A 44 6.43 1.27 -1.11
N GLY A 45 5.66 2.18 -1.66
CA GLY A 45 4.80 1.88 -2.82
C GLY A 45 4.24 3.14 -3.46
N ASP A 46 3.45 2.95 -4.51
CA ASP A 46 3.08 4.02 -5.45
C ASP A 46 1.66 4.58 -5.32
N SER A 47 0.87 3.97 -4.45
CA SER A 47 -0.56 4.23 -4.34
C SER A 47 -0.87 4.81 -2.96
N PRO A 48 -0.50 6.07 -2.69
CA PRO A 48 -0.77 6.69 -1.41
C PRO A 48 -2.26 7.06 -1.28
N ARG A 49 -2.81 6.92 -0.08
CA ARG A 49 -4.20 7.26 0.28
C ARG A 49 -4.26 7.92 1.64
N PHE A 50 -5.38 8.55 1.94
CA PHE A 50 -5.74 8.95 3.28
C PHE A 50 -6.77 7.98 3.87
N SER A 51 -6.60 7.62 5.13
CA SER A 51 -7.56 6.88 5.94
C SER A 51 -7.58 7.45 7.36
N GLY A 52 -8.73 7.87 7.86
CA GLY A 52 -8.90 8.38 9.22
C GLY A 52 -10.34 8.70 9.57
N ASP A 53 -10.76 8.43 10.81
CA ASP A 53 -12.09 8.69 11.39
C ASP A 53 -13.29 8.63 10.41
N GLY A 54 -13.48 7.48 9.74
CA GLY A 54 -14.61 7.30 8.83
C GLY A 54 -14.45 7.99 7.47
N THR A 55 -13.25 8.44 7.15
CA THR A 55 -12.87 9.05 5.87
C THR A 55 -11.82 8.19 5.19
N TYR A 56 -11.98 8.01 3.87
CA TYR A 56 -11.01 7.37 3.02
C TYR A 56 -10.96 8.11 1.67
N GLU A 57 -9.80 8.66 1.34
CA GLU A 57 -9.61 9.56 0.19
C GLU A 57 -8.34 9.23 -0.60
N PHE A 58 -8.31 9.68 -1.86
CA PHE A 58 -7.19 9.55 -2.78
C PHE A 58 -6.62 10.93 -3.15
N ASP A 59 -5.71 10.97 -4.13
CA ASP A 59 -4.93 12.12 -4.60
C ASP A 59 -5.48 13.52 -4.28
N GLY A 60 -4.62 14.36 -3.71
CA GLY A 60 -4.93 15.75 -3.37
C GLY A 60 -5.22 15.99 -1.89
N HIS A 61 -5.44 14.93 -1.09
CA HIS A 61 -5.52 15.08 0.36
C HIS A 61 -4.18 15.54 0.94
N PRO A 62 -4.13 16.58 1.79
CA PRO A 62 -2.88 17.14 2.30
C PRO A 62 -2.11 16.21 3.24
N CYS A 63 -2.78 15.18 3.76
CA CYS A 63 -2.25 14.28 4.80
C CYS A 63 -2.42 12.82 4.37
N LEU A 64 -1.73 12.35 3.33
CA LEU A 64 -1.74 10.92 2.97
C LEU A 64 -1.02 10.12 4.06
N ASN A 65 -1.54 8.94 4.42
CA ASN A 65 -1.06 8.16 5.56
C ASN A 65 -1.14 6.63 5.36
N VAL A 66 -1.59 6.17 4.19
CA VAL A 66 -1.62 4.77 3.77
C VAL A 66 -0.88 4.65 2.45
N VAL A 67 -0.13 3.57 2.26
CA VAL A 67 0.28 3.09 0.94
C VAL A 67 -0.44 1.77 0.67
N LEU A 68 -1.16 1.68 -0.46
CA LEU A 68 -1.82 0.44 -0.87
C LEU A 68 -0.78 -0.63 -1.21
N THR A 69 -1.03 -1.87 -0.78
CA THR A 69 -0.10 -2.99 -0.95
C THR A 69 -0.22 -3.67 -2.33
N ASN A 70 -1.05 -3.14 -3.22
CA ASN A 70 -1.22 -3.63 -4.59
C ASN A 70 -0.04 -3.35 -5.52
N SER A 71 0.91 -2.52 -5.08
CA SER A 71 2.20 -2.26 -5.72
C SER A 71 3.15 -1.66 -4.68
N ALA A 72 3.63 -2.53 -3.77
CA ALA A 72 4.48 -2.09 -2.67
C ALA A 72 5.51 -3.14 -2.24
N PHE A 73 6.65 -2.66 -1.78
CA PHE A 73 7.58 -3.44 -0.97
C PHE A 73 7.19 -3.33 0.51
N VAL A 74 6.91 -4.49 1.11
CA VAL A 74 6.51 -4.62 2.51
C VAL A 74 7.55 -5.47 3.24
N PRO A 75 8.05 -5.06 4.42
CA PRO A 75 8.97 -5.89 5.19
C PRO A 75 8.38 -7.26 5.53
N THR A 76 9.16 -8.33 5.33
CA THR A 76 8.70 -9.71 5.53
C THR A 76 8.23 -9.94 6.97
N ALA A 77 8.89 -9.33 7.94
CA ALA A 77 8.51 -9.45 9.36
C ALA A 77 7.12 -8.84 9.64
N LEU A 78 6.80 -7.70 9.02
CA LEU A 78 5.48 -7.08 9.10
C LEU A 78 4.41 -7.97 8.46
N MET A 79 4.69 -8.55 7.29
CA MET A 79 3.76 -9.49 6.64
C MET A 79 3.47 -10.72 7.51
N ARG A 80 4.48 -11.27 8.20
CA ARG A 80 4.28 -12.37 9.15
C ARG A 80 3.40 -11.97 10.33
N GLN A 81 3.66 -10.82 10.92
CA GLN A 81 2.86 -10.29 12.03
C GLN A 81 1.39 -10.11 11.63
N TYR A 82 1.15 -9.64 10.40
CA TYR A 82 -0.19 -9.48 9.84
C TYR A 82 -0.88 -10.82 9.54
N SER A 83 -0.14 -11.79 8.99
CA SER A 83 -0.72 -13.04 8.46
C SER A 83 -0.97 -14.09 9.54
N GLU A 84 -0.20 -14.07 10.63
CA GLU A 84 -0.26 -15.10 11.68
C GLU A 84 -0.54 -14.50 13.08
N PRO A 85 -1.55 -13.62 13.26
CA PRO A 85 -1.81 -13.03 14.56
C PRO A 85 -2.52 -14.04 15.48
N THR A 86 -2.01 -14.23 16.68
CA THR A 86 -2.58 -15.17 17.65
C THR A 86 -3.52 -14.50 18.66
N ALA A 87 -3.37 -13.20 18.92
CA ALA A 87 -4.20 -12.44 19.84
C ALA A 87 -4.06 -10.92 19.61
N GLY A 88 -4.87 -10.14 20.35
CA GLY A 88 -4.74 -8.69 20.44
C GLY A 88 -5.33 -7.90 19.26
N PRO A 89 -4.99 -6.61 19.13
CA PRO A 89 -5.53 -5.73 18.10
C PRO A 89 -5.29 -6.21 16.66
N VAL A 90 -4.15 -6.84 16.40
CA VAL A 90 -3.82 -7.38 15.07
C VAL A 90 -4.75 -8.55 14.71
N ALA A 91 -5.06 -9.43 15.66
CA ALA A 91 -6.00 -10.53 15.44
C ALA A 91 -7.44 -10.02 15.19
N GLN A 92 -7.89 -9.01 15.94
CA GLN A 92 -9.18 -8.35 15.70
C GLN A 92 -9.26 -7.71 14.32
N LEU A 93 -8.20 -7.00 13.94
CA LEU A 93 -8.08 -6.41 12.62
C LEU A 93 -8.13 -7.46 11.51
N ARG A 94 -7.38 -8.57 11.66
CA ARG A 94 -7.34 -9.63 10.65
C ARG A 94 -8.71 -10.28 10.49
N ALA A 95 -9.39 -10.60 11.60
CA ALA A 95 -10.74 -11.13 11.57
C ALA A 95 -11.73 -10.17 10.87
N HIS A 96 -11.60 -8.86 11.11
CA HIS A 96 -12.42 -7.86 10.43
C HIS A 96 -12.16 -7.83 8.92
N VAL A 97 -10.90 -7.91 8.48
CA VAL A 97 -10.53 -7.99 7.06
C VAL A 97 -11.12 -9.26 6.42
N ASP A 98 -11.02 -10.40 7.10
CA ASP A 98 -11.58 -11.67 6.61
C ASP A 98 -13.10 -11.61 6.46
N GLU A 99 -13.81 -11.00 7.41
CA GLU A 99 -15.26 -10.82 7.35
C GLU A 99 -15.71 -9.88 6.22
N HIS A 100 -14.94 -8.83 5.94
CA HIS A 100 -15.33 -7.78 5.00
C HIS A 100 -14.74 -7.98 3.60
N THR A 101 -13.74 -8.83 3.43
CA THR A 101 -12.99 -9.09 2.19
C THR A 101 -12.47 -7.80 1.54
N ASN A 102 -11.99 -6.84 2.36
CA ASN A 102 -11.49 -5.53 1.93
C ASN A 102 -10.52 -4.98 3.01
N CYS A 103 -9.86 -3.86 2.71
CA CYS A 103 -9.08 -3.08 3.68
C CYS A 103 -7.82 -3.75 4.22
N GLU A 104 -7.35 -4.84 3.61
CA GLU A 104 -6.09 -5.49 3.97
C GLU A 104 -4.92 -4.49 3.97
N ASP A 105 -4.80 -3.71 2.90
CA ASP A 105 -3.80 -2.66 2.75
C ASP A 105 -3.83 -1.62 3.87
N ILE A 106 -5.00 -1.05 4.18
CA ILE A 106 -5.22 -0.12 5.30
C ILE A 106 -4.78 -0.81 6.59
N GLY A 107 -5.17 -2.07 6.76
CA GLY A 107 -4.90 -2.83 7.97
C GLY A 107 -3.41 -3.11 8.19
N ILE A 108 -2.68 -3.48 7.14
CA ILE A 108 -1.22 -3.64 7.19
C ILE A 108 -0.53 -2.33 7.59
N ASN A 109 -1.01 -1.17 7.10
CA ASN A 109 -0.49 0.13 7.54
C ASN A 109 -0.78 0.41 9.03
N PHE A 110 -1.93 -0.02 9.57
CA PHE A 110 -2.22 0.06 11.01
C PHE A 110 -1.33 -0.84 11.85
N VAL A 111 -1.10 -2.08 11.41
CA VAL A 111 -0.16 -3.00 12.07
C VAL A 111 1.22 -2.37 12.11
N ALA A 112 1.72 -1.89 10.96
CA ALA A 112 3.03 -1.24 10.88
C ALA A 112 3.16 -0.09 11.89
N ALA A 113 2.20 0.82 11.89
CA ALA A 113 2.23 1.97 12.77
C ALA A 113 2.01 1.62 14.26
N ALA A 114 1.54 0.41 14.58
CA ALA A 114 1.38 -0.09 15.94
C ALA A 114 2.51 -1.03 16.37
N SER A 115 3.42 -1.42 15.47
CA SER A 115 4.55 -2.29 15.80
C SER A 115 5.52 -1.55 16.72
N THR A 116 5.59 -1.99 17.98
CA THR A 116 6.46 -1.42 19.02
C THR A 116 7.60 -2.34 19.43
N GLU A 117 7.64 -3.57 18.89
CA GLU A 117 8.76 -4.49 19.12
C GLU A 117 10.07 -3.80 18.69
N PRO A 118 11.12 -3.74 19.53
CA PRO A 118 12.34 -2.98 19.23
C PRO A 118 12.93 -3.27 17.85
N GLU A 119 12.89 -4.54 17.43
CA GLU A 119 13.37 -4.99 16.13
C GLU A 119 12.41 -4.69 14.97
N MET A 120 11.14 -4.35 15.25
CA MET A 120 10.08 -4.08 14.27
C MET A 120 9.39 -2.72 14.44
N VAL A 121 9.99 -1.74 15.12
CA VAL A 121 9.46 -0.36 15.14
C VAL A 121 9.44 0.20 13.72
N MET A 122 8.28 0.29 13.09
CA MET A 122 8.19 0.74 11.70
C MET A 122 8.22 2.26 11.59
N ASP A 123 8.83 2.74 10.53
CA ASP A 123 8.74 4.13 10.10
C ASP A 123 7.42 4.36 9.33
N PRO A 124 6.94 5.61 9.23
CA PRO A 124 5.78 5.92 8.39
C PRO A 124 5.96 5.44 6.95
N PRO A 125 4.85 5.16 6.24
CA PRO A 125 4.92 4.72 4.86
C PRO A 125 5.59 5.77 3.96
N VAL A 126 6.20 5.29 2.88
CA VAL A 126 6.91 6.09 1.88
C VAL A 126 6.19 5.96 0.54
N SER A 127 5.85 7.11 -0.04
CA SER A 127 5.20 7.17 -1.34
C SER A 127 6.22 7.31 -2.46
N VAL A 128 5.96 6.66 -3.59
CA VAL A 128 6.71 6.81 -4.83
C VAL A 128 5.76 7.23 -5.94
N SER A 129 5.92 8.43 -6.48
CA SER A 129 5.12 8.93 -7.59
C SER A 129 5.85 8.76 -8.93
N MET A 130 5.10 8.41 -9.97
CA MET A 130 5.57 8.43 -11.36
C MET A 130 4.89 9.61 -12.08
N PRO A 131 5.64 10.49 -12.77
CA PRO A 131 5.07 11.52 -13.63
C PRO A 131 4.21 10.86 -14.71
N GLY A 132 2.97 11.33 -14.86
CA GLY A 132 1.97 10.73 -15.76
C GLY A 132 1.17 9.58 -15.13
N GLY A 133 1.50 9.16 -13.91
CA GLY A 133 0.84 8.08 -13.20
C GLY A 133 1.10 6.70 -13.81
N TRP A 134 0.62 5.67 -13.11
CA TRP A 134 0.42 4.36 -13.70
C TRP A 134 -0.87 4.41 -14.50
N ALA A 135 -0.78 4.78 -15.77
CA ALA A 135 -1.87 4.52 -16.69
C ALA A 135 -1.98 3.00 -16.85
N ASN A 136 -2.64 2.33 -15.90
CA ASN A 136 -3.07 0.96 -16.12
C ASN A 136 -3.92 1.01 -17.38
N GLU A 137 -3.46 0.40 -18.47
CA GLU A 137 -4.36 -0.03 -19.52
C GLU A 137 -5.24 -1.11 -18.88
N ARG A 138 -6.30 -0.67 -18.18
CA ARG A 138 -7.31 -1.51 -17.54
C ARG A 138 -8.14 -2.18 -18.62
N LEU A 139 -7.51 -2.94 -19.50
CA LEU A 139 -8.15 -3.51 -20.68
C LEU A 139 -9.10 -4.66 -20.35
N MET A 140 -9.13 -5.17 -19.11
CA MET A 140 -10.05 -6.24 -18.69
C MET A 140 -10.63 -6.08 -17.28
N ALA A 141 -10.58 -4.87 -16.69
CA ALA A 141 -11.11 -4.62 -15.35
C ALA A 141 -12.64 -4.33 -15.33
N THR A 142 -13.34 -4.66 -16.41
CA THR A 142 -14.73 -4.24 -16.64
C THR A 142 -15.77 -5.27 -16.25
N LEU A 143 -15.38 -6.50 -15.87
CA LEU A 143 -16.37 -7.56 -15.63
C LEU A 143 -16.71 -7.74 -14.14
N ILE A 144 -15.75 -7.70 -13.19
CA ILE A 144 -16.01 -7.76 -11.74
C ILE A 144 -14.85 -7.10 -10.97
N ASN A 145 -14.84 -5.78 -10.81
CA ASN A 145 -13.83 -5.11 -9.99
C ASN A 145 -14.32 -4.86 -8.57
N HIS A 146 -13.51 -5.20 -7.55
CA HIS A 146 -13.86 -4.94 -6.15
C HIS A 146 -14.07 -3.44 -5.87
N HIS A 147 -13.34 -2.56 -6.59
CA HIS A 147 -13.47 -1.11 -6.51
C HIS A 147 -14.72 -0.53 -7.18
N SER A 148 -15.31 -1.21 -8.17
CA SER A 148 -16.50 -0.71 -8.87
C SER A 148 -17.79 -0.92 -8.08
N GLN A 149 -17.72 -1.63 -6.95
CA GLN A 149 -18.86 -1.79 -6.04
C GLN A 149 -19.20 -0.44 -5.38
N PRO A 150 -20.47 0.00 -5.38
CA PRO A 150 -20.87 1.30 -4.81
C PRO A 150 -20.47 1.48 -3.34
N ALA A 151 -20.45 0.40 -2.56
CA ALA A 151 -20.12 0.42 -1.15
C ALA A 151 -18.60 0.37 -0.86
N HIS A 152 -17.74 0.24 -1.87
CA HIS A 152 -16.31 -0.02 -1.69
C HIS A 152 -15.61 1.03 -0.80
N TYR A 153 -15.78 2.32 -1.12
CA TYR A 153 -15.13 3.40 -0.38
C TYR A 153 -15.73 3.60 1.03
N THR A 154 -17.04 3.40 1.18
CA THR A 154 -17.69 3.41 2.49
C THR A 154 -17.17 2.28 3.38
N LYS A 155 -16.97 1.07 2.83
CA LYS A 155 -16.35 -0.04 3.56
C LYS A 155 -14.94 0.35 4.02
N ARG A 156 -14.11 0.93 3.14
CA ARG A 156 -12.74 1.37 3.49
C ARG A 156 -12.68 2.45 4.56
N ALA A 157 -13.57 3.45 4.47
CA ALA A 157 -13.75 4.46 5.51
C ALA A 157 -14.11 3.82 6.88
N ASN A 158 -15.04 2.87 6.87
CA ASN A 158 -15.46 2.15 8.08
C ASN A 158 -14.33 1.29 8.67
N CYS A 159 -13.54 0.62 7.82
CA CYS A 159 -12.35 -0.11 8.26
C CYS A 159 -11.36 0.80 8.99
N GLY A 160 -11.07 1.98 8.43
CA GLY A 160 -10.18 2.96 9.07
C GLY A 160 -10.65 3.33 10.48
N LYS A 161 -11.96 3.57 10.65
CA LYS A 161 -12.56 3.84 11.96
C LYS A 161 -12.50 2.64 12.91
N ALA A 162 -12.78 1.43 12.41
CA ALA A 162 -12.72 0.22 13.21
C ALA A 162 -11.30 -0.05 13.74
N PHE A 163 -10.29 0.09 12.87
CA PHE A 163 -8.89 -0.15 13.22
C PHE A 163 -8.37 0.86 14.24
N MET A 164 -8.78 2.13 14.17
CA MET A 164 -8.53 3.11 15.23
C MET A 164 -9.03 2.62 16.59
N GLY A 165 -10.23 2.03 16.62
CA GLY A 165 -10.82 1.41 17.81
C GLY A 165 -10.01 0.21 18.32
N PHE A 166 -9.68 -0.75 17.44
CA PHE A 166 -8.95 -1.96 17.83
C PHE A 166 -7.57 -1.66 18.43
N PHE A 167 -6.85 -0.70 17.86
CA PHE A 167 -5.51 -0.32 18.33
C PHE A 167 -5.52 0.76 19.41
N GLY A 168 -6.66 1.36 19.73
CA GLY A 168 -6.75 2.48 20.67
C GLY A 168 -5.96 3.71 20.22
N ARG A 169 -5.94 4.00 18.91
CA ARG A 169 -5.14 5.07 18.29
C ARG A 169 -6.01 6.06 17.52
N LEU A 170 -5.61 7.34 17.54
CA LEU A 170 -6.32 8.43 16.85
C LEU A 170 -6.16 8.42 15.32
N GLY A 171 -5.28 7.58 14.76
CA GLY A 171 -5.07 7.47 13.32
C GLY A 171 -3.66 7.03 12.95
N LEU A 172 -3.40 6.98 11.64
CA LEU A 172 -2.10 6.64 11.07
C LEU A 172 -1.18 7.86 10.98
N PRO A 173 0.15 7.68 11.14
CA PRO A 173 1.10 8.75 10.89
C PRO A 173 1.12 9.11 9.40
N ASN A 174 1.26 10.40 9.10
CA ASN A 174 1.36 10.86 7.72
C ASN A 174 2.63 10.33 7.05
N ILE A 175 2.52 10.08 5.75
CA ILE A 175 3.65 9.86 4.84
C ILE A 175 4.56 11.08 4.94
N ARG A 176 5.84 10.84 5.26
CA ARG A 176 6.85 11.91 5.41
C ARG A 176 7.73 12.08 4.18
N HIS A 177 7.84 11.03 3.37
CA HIS A 177 8.70 11.00 2.20
C HIS A 177 7.89 10.59 0.97
N THR A 178 7.98 11.43 -0.06
CA THR A 178 7.44 11.16 -1.38
C THR A 178 8.57 11.32 -2.40
N TYR A 179 8.84 10.27 -3.16
CA TYR A 179 9.86 10.26 -4.22
C TYR A 179 9.17 10.35 -5.58
N THR A 180 9.51 11.35 -6.37
CA THR A 180 9.08 11.41 -7.77
C THR A 180 10.14 10.79 -8.66
N LEU A 181 9.81 9.68 -9.32
CA LEU A 181 10.71 9.03 -10.29
C LEU A 181 10.72 9.84 -11.59
N GLN A 182 11.84 10.40 -12.01
CA GLN A 182 11.89 11.09 -13.30
C GLN A 182 11.68 10.10 -14.45
N GLN A 183 10.89 10.49 -15.46
CA GLN A 183 10.63 9.70 -16.67
C GLN A 183 11.89 9.46 -17.52
N HIS A 184 12.97 10.20 -17.30
CA HIS A 184 14.20 10.05 -18.07
C HIS A 184 15.10 9.00 -17.43
N LEU A 185 15.25 7.88 -18.14
CA LEU A 185 16.42 7.03 -18.02
C LEU A 185 17.62 7.87 -18.45
N ASP A 186 18.38 8.43 -17.50
CA ASP A 186 19.74 8.80 -17.81
C ASP A 186 20.47 7.53 -18.21
N HIS A 187 20.74 7.40 -19.52
CA HIS A 187 21.48 6.31 -20.16
C HIS A 187 22.96 6.31 -19.75
N LYS A 188 23.24 6.21 -18.46
CA LYS A 188 24.58 5.95 -17.94
C LYS A 188 24.51 4.75 -17.01
N LEU A 189 24.53 3.58 -17.67
CA LEU A 189 25.16 2.38 -17.13
C LEU A 189 26.66 2.62 -17.00
#